data_AF-A0A955PUG0-F1
#
_entry.id   AF-A0A955PUG0-F1
#
_cell.length_a   1.000
_cell.length_b   1.000
_cell.length_c   1.000
_cell.angle_alpha   90.00
_cell.angle_beta   90.00
_cell.angle_gamma   90.00
#
_symmetry.space_group_name_H-M   'P 1'
#
loop_
_entity.id
_entity.type
_entity.pdbx_description
1 polymer ?
#
loop_
_entity_poly.entity_id
_entity_poly.type
_entity_poly.pdbx_seq_one_letter_code
_entity_poly.pdbx_strand_id
1 'polypeptide(L)'
;MKDQDLIRKSVLGIASLEMVVASLMLWRFVPETAAMQFAERHEWIPFLGISYHLAVDGISVLFVGLNAFLILLLVLYAWDTVHARPKAFYMCLLGMEATMMGIFVS
;
A
#
# COMPACT_ATOMS: atom_id res chain seq x y z
N MET A 1 20.89 -16.86 -9.70
CA MET A 1 20.28 -17.14 -8.37
C MET A 1 20.40 -15.96 -7.42
N LYS A 2 21.61 -15.41 -7.19
CA LYS A 2 21.83 -14.27 -6.26
C LYS A 2 20.92 -13.04 -6.50
N ASP A 3 20.65 -12.67 -7.75
CA ASP A 3 19.77 -11.53 -8.07
C ASP A 3 18.30 -11.77 -7.72
N GLN A 4 17.83 -13.02 -7.78
CA GLN A 4 16.44 -13.36 -7.45
C GLN A 4 16.21 -13.27 -5.95
N ASP A 5 17.18 -13.71 -5.14
CA ASP A 5 17.11 -13.58 -3.68
C ASP A 5 17.15 -12.12 -3.24
N LEU A 6 17.93 -11.28 -3.92
CA LEU A 6 17.93 -9.84 -3.69
C LEU A 6 16.56 -9.22 -3.98
N ILE A 7 15.95 -9.56 -5.11
CA ILE A 7 14.59 -9.07 -5.46
C ILE A 7 13.59 -9.48 -4.36
N ARG A 8 13.58 -10.75 -3.97
CA ARG A 8 12.64 -11.26 -2.96
C ARG A 8 12.82 -10.58 -1.60
N LYS A 9 14.07 -10.37 -1.16
CA LYS A 9 14.38 -9.63 0.07
C LYS A 9 13.94 -8.17 -0.01
N SER A 10 14.18 -7.50 -1.14
CA SER A 10 13.75 -6.11 -1.34
C SER A 10 12.23 -5.97 -1.28
N VAL A 11 11.50 -6.86 -1.98
CA VAL A 11 10.03 -6.84 -2.00
C VAL A 11 9.48 -7.13 -0.60
N LEU A 12 10.03 -8.10 0.12
CA LEU A 12 9.64 -8.39 1.49
C LEU A 12 9.90 -7.19 2.42
N GLY A 13 11.03 -6.49 2.23
CA GLY A 13 11.35 -5.27 2.96
C GLY A 13 10.32 -4.16 2.72
N ILE A 14 9.91 -3.95 1.47
CA ILE A 14 8.87 -2.98 1.09
C ILE A 14 7.53 -3.35 1.74
N ALA A 15 7.05 -4.58 1.56
CA ALA A 15 5.77 -5.03 2.12
C ALA A 15 5.76 -4.98 3.67
N SER A 16 6.88 -5.28 4.31
CA SER A 16 7.01 -5.20 5.77
C SER A 16 6.99 -3.75 6.25
N LEU A 17 7.65 -2.83 5.53
CA LEU A 17 7.61 -1.41 5.82
C LEU A 17 6.17 -0.87 5.67
N GLU A 18 5.49 -1.24 4.60
CA GLU A 18 4.10 -0.85 4.36
C GLU A 18 3.18 -1.35 5.47
N MET A 19 3.31 -2.61 5.87
CA MET A 19 2.59 -3.18 7.02
C MET A 19 2.78 -2.35 8.30
N VAL A 20 4.02 -1.94 8.60
CA VAL A 20 4.32 -1.13 9.78
C VAL A 20 3.64 0.25 9.66
N VAL A 21 3.70 0.89 8.50
CA VAL A 21 3.05 2.18 8.26
C VAL A 21 1.52 2.06 8.40
N ALA A 22 0.91 1.06 7.79
CA ALA A 22 -0.53 0.81 7.86
C ALA A 22 -0.98 0.51 9.30
N SER A 23 -0.18 -0.25 10.06
CA SER A 23 -0.44 -0.52 11.48
C SER A 23 -0.35 0.75 12.33
N LEU A 24 0.63 1.61 12.07
CA LEU A 24 0.76 2.91 12.75
C LEU A 24 -0.40 3.84 12.43
N MET A 25 -0.89 3.85 11.18
CA MET A 25 -2.08 4.61 10.79
C MET A 25 -3.32 4.11 11.54
N LEU A 26 -3.54 2.80 11.58
CA LEU A 26 -4.65 2.20 12.34
C LEU A 26 -4.59 2.54 13.83
N TRP A 27 -3.40 2.52 14.43
CA TRP A 27 -3.23 2.83 15.85
C TRP A 27 -3.49 4.32 16.16
N ARG A 28 -3.20 5.21 15.22
CA ARG A 28 -3.44 6.66 15.36
C ARG A 28 -4.84 7.11 14.93
N PHE A 29 -5.62 6.24 14.29
CA PHE A 29 -6.95 6.57 13.81
C PHE A 29 -7.91 6.80 14.99
N VAL A 30 -8.67 7.89 14.97
CA VAL A 30 -9.67 8.23 16.00
C VAL A 30 -11.07 7.90 15.50
N PRO A 31 -11.69 6.79 15.94
CA PRO A 31 -12.98 6.33 15.40
C PRO A 31 -14.20 7.14 15.85
N GLU A 32 -14.04 8.02 16.85
CA GLU A 32 -15.14 8.80 17.43
C GLU A 32 -15.56 10.01 16.58
N THR A 33 -14.91 10.24 15.43
CA THR A 33 -15.19 11.36 14.52
C THR A 33 -15.57 10.85 13.14
N ALA A 34 -16.64 11.38 12.55
CA ALA A 34 -16.98 11.16 11.13
C ALA A 34 -16.14 12.01 10.16
N ALA A 35 -15.07 12.65 10.65
CA ALA A 35 -14.19 13.46 9.86
C ALA A 35 -13.16 12.58 9.13
N MET A 36 -12.91 12.90 7.85
CA MET A 36 -11.81 12.34 7.09
C MET A 36 -10.48 12.66 7.79
N GLN A 37 -9.68 11.64 8.08
CA GLN A 37 -8.39 11.76 8.77
C GLN A 37 -7.22 11.60 7.81
N PHE A 38 -6.03 12.06 8.23
CA PHE A 38 -4.83 12.07 7.39
C PHE A 38 -5.02 12.81 6.06
N ALA A 39 -5.84 13.87 6.07
CA ALA A 39 -6.17 14.62 4.87
C ALA A 39 -4.97 15.45 4.39
N GLU A 40 -4.49 15.17 3.19
CA GLU A 40 -3.53 15.98 2.46
C GLU A 40 -4.22 16.59 1.23
N ARG A 41 -4.13 17.91 1.08
CA ARG A 41 -4.68 18.61 -0.07
C ARG A 41 -3.56 19.36 -0.78
N HIS A 42 -3.34 19.03 -2.03
CA HIS A 42 -2.36 19.70 -2.87
C HIS A 42 -3.01 20.19 -4.17
N GLU A 43 -2.81 21.47 -4.51
CA GLU A 43 -3.33 22.01 -5.77
C GLU A 43 -2.46 21.51 -6.91
N TRP A 44 -3.03 20.68 -7.80
CA TRP A 44 -2.28 20.08 -8.89
C TRP A 44 -2.27 20.98 -10.13
N ILE A 45 -3.44 21.45 -10.55
CA ILE A 45 -3.58 22.39 -11.68
C ILE A 45 -4.52 23.53 -11.27
N PRO A 46 -3.98 24.62 -10.68
CA PRO A 46 -4.78 25.71 -10.12
C PRO A 46 -5.70 26.38 -11.14
N PHE A 47 -5.23 26.54 -12.39
CA PHE A 47 -6.01 27.16 -13.47
C PHE A 47 -7.28 26.38 -13.85
N LEU A 48 -7.27 25.05 -13.66
CA LEU A 48 -8.42 24.18 -13.94
C LEU A 48 -9.26 23.89 -12.68
N GLY A 49 -8.87 24.45 -11.52
CA GLY A 49 -9.50 24.13 -10.24
C GLY A 49 -9.29 22.68 -9.77
N ILE A 50 -8.29 21.97 -10.31
CA ILE A 50 -8.02 20.57 -9.99
C ILE A 50 -7.09 20.50 -8.78
N SER A 51 -7.58 19.92 -7.67
CA SER A 51 -6.80 19.63 -6.47
C SER A 51 -6.75 18.14 -6.18
N TYR A 52 -5.56 17.65 -5.82
CA TYR A 52 -5.38 16.33 -5.23
C TYR A 52 -5.85 16.37 -3.79
N HIS A 53 -6.83 15.55 -3.45
CA HIS A 53 -7.30 15.37 -2.09
C HIS A 53 -7.09 13.91 -1.72
N LEU A 54 -6.24 13.69 -0.74
CA LEU A 54 -5.94 12.37 -0.21
C LEU A 54 -6.47 12.34 1.22
N ALA A 55 -7.42 11.48 1.53
CA ALA A 55 -7.94 11.39 2.88
C ALA A 55 -8.48 9.98 3.16
N VAL A 56 -8.45 9.60 4.43
CA VAL A 56 -8.88 8.26 4.85
C VAL A 56 -10.13 8.37 5.72
N ASP A 57 -11.19 7.69 5.31
CA ASP A 57 -12.40 7.47 6.11
C ASP A 57 -12.27 6.23 7.01
N GLY A 58 -13.14 6.10 8.01
CA GLY A 58 -13.12 5.01 9.00
C GLY A 58 -13.30 3.61 8.41
N ILE A 59 -13.94 3.47 7.25
CA ILE A 59 -14.01 2.18 6.56
C ILE A 59 -12.70 1.93 5.78
N SER A 60 -12.23 2.94 5.04
CA SER A 60 -11.04 2.82 4.20
C SER A 60 -9.77 2.48 4.99
N VAL A 61 -9.62 3.01 6.21
CA VAL A 61 -8.43 2.72 7.04
C VAL A 61 -8.29 1.21 7.33
N LEU A 62 -9.40 0.49 7.49
CA LEU A 62 -9.39 -0.95 7.71
C LEU A 62 -8.92 -1.69 6.45
N PHE A 63 -9.34 -1.23 5.27
CA PHE A 63 -8.93 -1.81 3.99
C PHE A 63 -7.45 -1.54 3.67
N VAL A 64 -6.91 -0.38 4.07
CA VAL A 64 -5.47 -0.07 3.97
C VAL A 64 -4.66 -1.09 4.77
N GLY A 65 -5.03 -1.34 6.04
CA GLY A 65 -4.38 -2.34 6.88
C GLY A 65 -4.52 -3.76 6.36
N LEU A 66 -5.72 -4.14 5.92
CA LEU A 66 -5.99 -5.46 5.36
C LEU A 66 -5.18 -5.70 4.08
N ASN A 67 -5.11 -4.71 3.18
CA ASN A 67 -4.34 -4.82 1.94
C ASN A 67 -2.86 -5.05 2.23
N ALA A 68 -2.26 -4.24 3.09
CA ALA A 68 -0.85 -4.38 3.49
C ALA A 68 -0.58 -5.77 4.11
N PHE A 69 -1.52 -6.30 4.90
CA PHE A 69 -1.45 -7.66 5.44
C PHE A 69 -1.48 -8.74 4.37
N LEU A 70 -2.40 -8.64 3.42
CA LEU A 70 -2.52 -9.62 2.36
C LEU A 70 -1.29 -9.61 1.44
N ILE A 71 -0.74 -8.44 1.10
CA ILE A 71 0.47 -8.38 0.28
C ILE A 71 1.67 -8.98 1.00
N LEU A 72 1.84 -8.70 2.29
CA LEU A 72 2.91 -9.32 3.08
C LEU A 72 2.82 -10.85 3.06
N LEU A 73 1.62 -11.40 3.29
CA LEU A 73 1.40 -12.85 3.20
C LEU A 73 1.63 -13.40 1.79
N LEU A 74 1.18 -12.68 0.77
CA LEU A 74 1.32 -13.08 -0.62
C LEU A 74 2.79 -13.12 -1.06
N VAL A 75 3.61 -12.16 -0.61
CA VAL A 75 5.06 -12.15 -0.88
C VAL A 75 5.75 -13.33 -0.20
N LEU A 76 5.37 -13.67 1.03
CA LEU A 76 5.88 -14.86 1.73
C LEU A 76 5.50 -16.16 1.02
N TYR A 77 4.24 -16.27 0.56
CA TYR A 77 3.76 -17.42 -0.19
C TYR A 77 4.38 -17.54 -1.59
N ALA A 78 4.54 -16.42 -2.29
CA ALA A 78 5.16 -16.34 -3.61
C ALA A 78 6.65 -16.74 -3.61
N TRP A 79 7.29 -16.69 -2.44
CA TRP A 79 8.70 -17.05 -2.29
C TRP A 79 8.99 -18.48 -2.73
N ASP A 80 8.10 -19.42 -2.37
CA ASP A 80 8.28 -20.83 -2.69
C ASP A 80 7.51 -21.26 -3.95
N THR A 81 6.44 -20.56 -4.31
CA THR A 81 5.55 -20.98 -5.42
C THR A 81 5.91 -20.36 -6.78
N VAL A 82 6.54 -19.17 -6.82
CA VAL A 82 6.85 -18.47 -8.08
C VAL A 82 8.28 -18.74 -8.53
N HIS A 83 8.41 -19.63 -9.51
CA HIS A 83 9.70 -19.99 -10.12
C HIS A 83 9.94 -19.35 -11.49
N ALA A 84 8.87 -19.06 -12.25
CA ALA A 84 8.95 -18.47 -13.58
C ALA A 84 8.90 -16.94 -13.51
N ARG A 85 9.93 -16.27 -14.04
CA ARG A 85 10.02 -14.79 -14.16
C ARG A 85 9.67 -14.01 -12.88
N PRO A 86 10.32 -14.29 -11.73
CA PRO A 86 9.98 -13.68 -10.44
C PRO A 86 10.06 -12.15 -10.46
N LYS A 87 11.02 -11.58 -11.20
CA LYS A 87 11.15 -10.12 -11.33
C LYS A 87 9.88 -9.45 -11.89
N ALA A 88 9.35 -9.98 -12.99
CA ALA A 88 8.15 -9.42 -13.62
C ALA A 88 6.92 -9.57 -12.72
N PHE A 89 6.79 -10.73 -12.08
CA PHE A 89 5.72 -10.99 -11.12
C PHE A 89 5.71 -9.98 -9.97
N TYR A 90 6.83 -9.79 -9.27
CA TYR A 90 6.89 -8.87 -8.13
C TYR A 90 6.72 -7.40 -8.55
N MET A 91 7.19 -7.00 -9.74
CA MET A 91 6.93 -5.65 -10.25
C MET A 91 5.43 -5.41 -10.50
N CYS A 92 4.74 -6.36 -11.14
CA CYS A 92 3.30 -6.25 -11.33
C CYS A 92 2.54 -6.31 -10.00
N LEU A 93 3.01 -7.12 -9.06
CA LEU A 93 2.41 -7.23 -7.73
C LEU A 93 2.45 -5.91 -6.97
N LEU A 94 3.63 -5.30 -6.85
CA LEU A 94 3.80 -4.01 -6.19
C LEU A 94 3.06 -2.88 -6.91
N GLY A 95 3.01 -2.91 -8.25
CA GLY A 95 2.24 -1.93 -9.02
C GLY A 95 0.72 -2.05 -8.80
N MET A 96 0.22 -3.28 -8.69
CA MET A 96 -1.19 -3.54 -8.35
C MET A 96 -1.51 -3.08 -6.92
N GLU A 97 -0.66 -3.42 -5.96
CA GLU A 97 -0.76 -2.96 -4.56
C GLU A 97 -0.82 -1.44 -4.46
N ALA A 98 0.12 -0.73 -5.09
CA ALA A 98 0.14 0.73 -5.07
C ALA A 98 -1.14 1.35 -5.64
N THR A 99 -1.71 0.74 -6.68
CA THR A 99 -3.00 1.16 -7.25
C THR A 99 -4.14 0.93 -6.26
N MET A 100 -4.17 -0.25 -5.61
CA MET A 100 -5.19 -0.60 -4.62
C MET A 100 -5.13 0.34 -3.41
N MET A 101 -3.93 0.65 -2.93
CA MET A 101 -3.73 1.61 -1.84
C MET A 101 -4.18 3.01 -2.25
N GLY A 102 -3.89 3.45 -3.47
CA GLY A 102 -4.40 4.73 -3.99
C GLY A 102 -5.92 4.83 -4.01
N ILE A 103 -6.63 3.75 -4.34
CA ILE A 103 -8.10 3.71 -4.36
C ILE A 103 -8.69 3.85 -2.94
N PHE A 104 -8.04 3.30 -1.91
CA PHE A 104 -8.56 3.38 -0.54
C PHE A 104 -8.36 4.75 0.12
N VAL A 105 -7.39 5.55 -0.34
CA VAL A 105 -7.05 6.86 0.27
C VAL A 105 -7.56 8.03 -0.58
N SER A 106 -8.28 7.77 -1.69
CA SER A 106 -8.88 8.79 -2.57
C SER A 106 -10.31 9.15 -2.19
#